data_AF-A0A7N8YGS0-F1
#
_entry.id   AF-A0A7N8YGS0-F1
#
_cell.length_a   1.000
_cell.length_b   1.000
_cell.length_c   1.000
_cell.angle_alpha   90.00
_cell.angle_beta   90.00
_cell.angle_gamma   90.00
#
_symmetry.space_group_name_H-M   'P 1'
#
loop_
_entity.id
_entity.type
_entity.pdbx_description
1 polymer ?
#
loop_
_entity_poly.entity_id
_entity_poly.type
_entity_poly.pdbx_seq_one_letter_code
_entity_poly.pdbx_strand_id
1 'polypeptide(L)'
;MTLSLSIWGWGGLGVVLFLVTFGPFAIFYLAFYIFCFIGGGFAVTLLYGKINSEKHLEKWEHSYLPPTQIGILKTLDEMKLEMKPIKIDRRLTGSSFIDEPLQQVIQFALRDYIQYWYYTLSEDESFLLEIRQTLQNALVQFSTRSKEVDWQPYFTTRLVDDFATHLRVFRKAQDRLTDREDKQRDITEEMIESFFEAEVEMERKICRDVVCTSHKDEEGFLRDLCELLLYLLLPPGDFHNKNMRYFLREVLARGVLLPLINQLSDPDYINQFVIWMIRDSSCNYEAFMNILKLTDKPAELELICC
;
A
#
# COMPACT_ATOMS: atom_id res chain seq x y z
N MET A 1 41.16 44.94 -86.13
CA MET A 1 40.36 43.70 -86.07
C MET A 1 40.96 42.84 -84.96
N THR A 2 40.60 43.14 -83.72
CA THR A 2 41.12 42.48 -82.51
C THR A 2 40.31 41.21 -82.28
N LEU A 3 40.88 40.05 -82.60
CA LEU A 3 40.25 38.76 -82.34
C LEU A 3 40.19 38.56 -80.82
N SER A 4 39.02 38.77 -80.22
CA SER A 4 38.75 38.34 -78.84
C SER A 4 38.71 36.82 -78.83
N LEU A 5 39.87 36.20 -78.58
CA LEU A 5 39.94 34.76 -78.40
C LEU A 5 39.16 34.40 -77.13
N SER A 6 38.02 33.75 -77.31
CA SER A 6 37.15 33.29 -76.23
C SER A 6 37.96 32.47 -75.22
N ILE A 7 37.67 32.63 -73.92
CA ILE A 7 38.29 31.88 -72.80
C ILE A 7 38.30 30.36 -73.07
N TRP A 8 37.28 29.87 -73.77
CA TRP A 8 37.14 28.48 -74.21
C TRP A 8 38.19 28.05 -75.24
N GLY A 9 38.68 28.97 -76.08
CA GLY A 9 39.72 28.71 -77.07
C GLY A 9 41.10 28.55 -76.44
N TRP A 10 41.44 29.38 -75.45
CA TRP A 10 42.69 29.22 -74.68
C TRP A 10 42.65 27.97 -73.80
N GLY A 11 41.50 27.65 -73.21
CA GLY A 11 41.30 26.40 -72.47
C GLY A 11 41.50 25.16 -73.36
N GLY A 12 40.93 25.16 -74.57
CA GLY A 12 41.10 24.08 -75.55
C GLY A 12 42.54 23.91 -76.01
N LEU A 13 43.26 25.00 -76.30
CA LEU A 13 44.68 24.96 -76.67
C LEU A 13 45.54 24.35 -75.54
N GLY A 14 45.25 24.72 -74.29
CA GLY A 14 45.93 24.16 -73.12
C GLY A 14 45.72 22.66 -72.96
N VAL A 15 44.49 22.16 -73.17
CA VAL A 15 44.17 20.73 -73.09
C VAL A 15 44.87 19.92 -74.19
N VAL A 16 44.93 20.44 -75.41
CA VAL A 16 45.62 19.77 -76.54
C VAL A 16 47.13 19.72 -76.30
N LEU A 17 47.75 20.84 -75.90
CA LEU A 17 49.17 20.87 -75.55
C LEU A 17 49.49 19.89 -74.42
N PHE A 18 48.67 19.87 -73.36
CA PHE A 18 48.83 18.97 -72.22
C PHE A 18 48.78 17.49 -72.62
N LEU A 19 47.82 17.09 -73.46
CA LEU A 19 47.69 15.72 -73.97
C LEU A 19 48.85 15.30 -74.87
N VAL A 20 49.44 16.23 -75.65
CA VAL A 20 50.60 15.94 -76.49
C VAL A 20 51.87 15.77 -75.65
N THR A 21 52.09 16.59 -74.62
CA THR A 21 53.28 16.49 -73.76
C THR A 21 53.26 15.32 -72.78
N PHE A 22 52.10 14.97 -72.22
CA PHE A 22 52.00 13.97 -71.15
C PHE A 22 51.29 12.67 -71.56
N GLY A 23 50.77 12.61 -72.80
CA GLY A 23 50.10 11.43 -73.36
C GLY A 23 48.64 11.28 -72.90
N PRO A 24 47.89 10.31 -73.49
CA PRO A 24 46.47 10.09 -73.19
C PRO A 24 46.20 9.66 -71.74
N PHE A 25 47.22 9.13 -71.05
CA PHE A 25 47.12 8.71 -69.65
C PHE A 25 47.22 9.88 -68.65
N ALA A 26 47.58 11.08 -69.09
CA ALA A 26 47.73 12.26 -68.25
C ALA A 26 46.44 12.62 -67.49
N ILE A 27 45.27 12.40 -68.12
CA ILE A 27 43.97 12.64 -67.50
C ILE A 27 43.75 11.70 -66.31
N PHE A 28 44.15 10.42 -66.43
CA PHE A 28 44.02 9.45 -65.33
C PHE A 28 44.95 9.79 -64.16
N TYR A 29 46.20 10.20 -64.44
CA TYR A 29 47.11 10.67 -63.38
C TYR A 29 46.59 11.92 -62.68
N LEU A 30 46.07 12.90 -63.44
CA LEU A 30 45.50 14.11 -62.87
C LEU A 30 44.26 13.82 -62.01
N ALA A 31 43.37 12.92 -62.46
CA ALA A 31 42.23 12.46 -61.68
C ALA A 31 42.67 11.74 -60.39
N PHE A 32 43.71 10.90 -60.46
CA PHE A 32 44.28 10.22 -59.30
C PHE A 32 44.88 11.20 -58.29
N TYR A 33 45.64 12.21 -58.75
CA TYR A 33 46.19 13.25 -57.87
C TYR A 33 45.09 14.07 -57.19
N ILE A 34 44.02 14.41 -57.92
CA ILE A 34 42.86 15.11 -57.32
C ILE A 34 42.20 14.22 -56.27
N PHE A 35 41.99 12.93 -56.54
CA PHE A 35 41.41 12.00 -55.57
C PHE A 35 42.28 11.84 -54.32
N CYS A 36 43.60 11.68 -54.48
CA CYS A 36 44.54 11.64 -53.36
C CYS A 36 44.56 12.96 -52.57
N PHE A 37 44.44 14.10 -53.24
CA PHE A 37 44.40 15.40 -52.57
C PHE A 37 43.12 15.59 -51.75
N ILE A 38 41.95 15.24 -52.32
CA ILE A 38 40.66 15.30 -51.61
C ILE A 38 40.66 14.30 -50.45
N GLY A 39 41.09 13.05 -50.68
CA GLY A 39 41.17 12.03 -49.65
C GLY A 39 42.14 12.38 -48.53
N GLY A 40 43.32 12.91 -48.87
CA GLY A 40 44.31 13.41 -47.91
C GLY A 40 43.78 14.60 -47.10
N GLY A 41 43.15 15.58 -47.76
CA GLY A 41 42.51 16.71 -47.08
C GLY A 41 41.40 16.28 -46.11
N PHE A 42 40.58 15.31 -46.52
CA PHE A 42 39.54 14.75 -45.66
C PHE A 42 40.13 14.01 -44.46
N ALA A 43 41.16 13.18 -44.66
CA ALA A 43 41.85 12.46 -43.59
C ALA A 43 42.51 13.43 -42.58
N VAL A 44 43.17 14.49 -43.06
CA VAL A 44 43.76 15.53 -42.19
C VAL A 44 42.67 16.25 -41.40
N THR A 45 41.54 16.57 -42.03
CA THR A 45 40.42 17.25 -41.35
C THR A 45 39.80 16.35 -40.28
N LEU A 46 39.66 15.04 -40.54
CA LEU A 46 39.18 14.07 -39.56
C LEU A 46 40.17 13.86 -38.41
N LEU A 47 41.46 13.74 -38.71
CA LEU A 47 42.50 13.60 -37.67
C LEU A 47 42.62 14.86 -36.82
N TYR A 48 42.59 16.04 -37.45
CA TYR A 48 42.56 17.31 -36.75
C TYR A 48 41.30 17.47 -35.91
N GLY A 49 40.14 17.09 -36.45
CA GLY A 49 38.87 17.07 -35.73
C GLY A 49 38.88 16.11 -34.54
N LYS A 50 39.46 14.92 -34.69
CA LYS A 50 39.62 13.94 -33.62
C LYS A 50 40.54 14.48 -32.52
N ILE A 51 41.73 14.97 -32.87
CA ILE A 51 42.69 15.53 -31.90
C ILE A 51 42.11 16.76 -31.20
N ASN A 52 41.39 17.62 -31.93
CA ASN A 52 40.75 18.78 -31.33
C ASN A 52 39.59 18.36 -30.42
N SER A 53 38.79 17.36 -30.82
CA SER A 53 37.74 16.77 -29.99
C SER A 53 38.30 16.16 -28.71
N GLU A 54 39.40 15.41 -28.79
CA GLU A 54 40.08 14.82 -27.63
C GLU A 54 40.61 15.93 -26.70
N LYS A 55 41.26 16.96 -27.25
CA LYS A 55 41.70 18.14 -26.46
C LYS A 55 40.54 18.92 -25.85
N HIS A 56 39.41 19.03 -26.55
CA HIS A 56 38.19 19.64 -26.03
C HIS A 56 37.59 18.78 -24.92
N LEU A 57 37.59 17.45 -25.04
CA LEU A 57 37.17 16.54 -23.99
C LEU A 57 38.08 16.63 -22.77
N GLU A 58 39.41 16.58 -22.93
CA GLU A 58 40.38 16.73 -21.83
C GLU A 58 40.23 18.10 -21.12
N LYS A 59 39.99 19.18 -21.87
CA LYS A 59 39.73 20.51 -21.30
C LYS A 59 38.45 20.55 -20.47
N TRP A 60 37.45 19.74 -20.79
CA TRP A 60 36.17 19.67 -20.08
C TRP A 60 36.17 18.60 -18.97
N GLU A 61 37.03 17.60 -19.08
CA GLU A 61 37.32 16.60 -18.04
C GLU A 61 38.02 17.24 -16.83
N HIS A 62 38.77 18.33 -17.05
CA HIS A 62 39.34 19.17 -15.99
C HIS A 62 38.48 20.38 -15.59
N SER A 63 37.37 20.66 -16.31
CA SER A 63 36.33 21.54 -15.79
C SER A 63 35.55 20.72 -14.78
N TYR A 64 35.91 20.88 -13.51
CA TYR A 64 35.13 20.43 -12.36
C TYR A 64 33.67 20.86 -12.55
N LEU A 65 32.84 19.98 -13.15
CA LEU A 65 31.59 19.69 -12.48
C LEU A 65 32.03 19.36 -11.05
N PRO A 66 31.54 20.09 -10.02
CA PRO A 66 31.86 19.70 -8.67
C PRO A 66 31.58 18.19 -8.58
N PRO A 67 32.50 17.38 -8.01
CA PRO A 67 32.24 15.96 -7.83
C PRO A 67 30.83 15.89 -7.27
N THR A 68 29.95 15.18 -7.98
CA THR A 68 28.54 15.07 -7.64
C THR A 68 28.48 14.97 -6.14
N GLN A 69 27.85 15.98 -5.52
CA GLN A 69 27.89 16.22 -4.08
C GLN A 69 27.96 14.88 -3.37
N ILE A 70 28.91 14.73 -2.45
CA ILE A 70 29.16 13.57 -1.58
C ILE A 70 27.93 12.68 -1.37
N GLY A 71 26.74 13.28 -1.23
CA GLY A 71 25.43 12.73 -1.59
C GLY A 71 25.39 11.53 -2.56
N ILE A 72 25.68 11.63 -3.87
CA ILE A 72 25.40 10.51 -4.80
C ILE A 72 26.31 9.30 -4.55
N LEU A 73 27.61 9.53 -4.33
CA LEU A 73 28.54 8.44 -4.04
C LEU A 73 28.26 7.85 -2.66
N LYS A 74 27.89 8.68 -1.68
CA LYS A 74 27.45 8.24 -0.35
C LYS A 74 26.13 7.49 -0.42
N THR A 75 25.15 7.94 -1.22
CA THR A 75 23.89 7.22 -1.42
C THR A 75 24.12 5.94 -2.19
N LEU A 76 25.08 5.89 -3.12
CA LEU A 76 25.45 4.69 -3.83
C LEU A 76 26.17 3.71 -2.91
N ASP A 77 27.04 4.18 -2.02
CA ASP A 77 27.69 3.37 -0.97
C ASP A 77 26.67 2.94 0.10
N GLU A 78 25.69 3.77 0.45
CA GLU A 78 24.56 3.44 1.34
C GLU A 78 23.59 2.45 0.69
N MET A 79 23.37 2.54 -0.63
CA MET A 79 22.59 1.56 -1.40
C MET A 79 23.36 0.25 -1.63
N LYS A 80 24.70 0.31 -1.70
CA LYS A 80 25.59 -0.86 -1.84
C LYS A 80 25.94 -1.53 -0.52
N LEU A 81 25.81 -0.82 0.60
CA LEU A 81 25.85 -1.41 1.93
C LEU A 81 24.65 -2.37 2.02
N GLU A 82 24.93 -3.66 1.87
CA GLU A 82 23.95 -4.72 2.08
C GLU A 82 23.11 -4.38 3.31
N MET A 83 21.79 -4.32 3.11
CA MET A 83 20.85 -4.05 4.18
C MET A 83 21.15 -5.00 5.33
N LYS A 84 21.43 -4.42 6.50
CA LYS A 84 21.66 -5.21 7.72
C LYS A 84 20.53 -6.24 7.81
N PRO A 85 20.85 -7.52 8.08
CA PRO A 85 19.81 -8.54 8.19
C PRO A 85 18.81 -8.08 9.25
N ILE A 86 17.58 -7.82 8.82
CA ILE A 86 16.51 -7.38 9.70
C ILE A 86 16.23 -8.57 10.62
N LYS A 87 16.68 -8.47 11.87
CA LYS A 87 16.45 -9.50 12.90
C LYS A 87 15.06 -9.30 13.46
N ILE A 88 14.11 -10.00 12.85
CA ILE A 88 12.71 -10.01 13.24
C ILE A 88 12.53 -10.95 14.44
N ASP A 89 12.24 -10.41 15.64
CA ASP A 89 11.87 -11.24 16.78
C ASP A 89 10.46 -11.82 16.55
N ARG A 90 10.30 -13.12 16.81
CA ARG A 90 8.99 -13.78 16.66
C ARG A 90 8.06 -13.49 17.83
N ARG A 91 8.61 -13.06 18.98
CA ARG A 91 7.86 -12.79 20.21
C ARG A 91 7.16 -11.44 20.09
N LEU A 92 5.84 -11.43 20.32
CA LEU A 92 5.04 -10.21 20.25
C LEU A 92 4.44 -9.87 21.62
N THR A 93 3.73 -10.81 22.21
CA THR A 93 3.02 -10.64 23.48
C THR A 93 3.74 -11.31 24.66
N GLY A 94 4.56 -12.32 24.36
CA GLY A 94 5.24 -13.17 25.32
C GLY A 94 4.57 -14.54 25.54
N SER A 95 3.42 -14.79 24.91
CA SER A 95 2.71 -16.08 24.93
C SER A 95 2.74 -16.71 23.54
N SER A 96 3.31 -17.92 23.40
CA SER A 96 3.39 -18.62 22.11
C SER A 96 2.02 -18.93 21.51
N PHE A 97 1.02 -19.21 22.36
CA PHE A 97 -0.35 -19.49 21.94
C PHE A 97 -1.00 -18.31 21.19
N ILE A 98 -0.61 -17.07 21.53
CA ILE A 98 -1.12 -15.85 20.88
C ILE A 98 -0.17 -15.41 19.75
N ASP A 99 1.14 -15.51 19.99
CA ASP A 99 2.16 -15.04 19.06
C ASP A 99 2.14 -15.85 17.75
N GLU A 100 1.86 -17.16 17.78
CA GLU A 100 1.78 -17.98 16.57
C GLU A 100 0.63 -17.55 15.63
N PRO A 101 -0.65 -17.48 16.09
CA PRO A 101 -1.73 -16.92 15.27
C PRO A 101 -1.45 -15.50 14.80
N LEU A 102 -0.90 -14.63 15.65
CA LEU A 102 -0.57 -13.26 15.23
C LEU A 102 0.48 -13.22 14.11
N GLN A 103 1.50 -14.06 14.16
CA GLN A 103 2.49 -14.16 13.09
C GLN A 103 1.87 -14.66 11.78
N GLN A 104 0.87 -15.56 11.85
CA GLN A 104 0.11 -15.99 10.67
C GLN A 104 -0.74 -14.85 10.11
N VAL A 105 -1.43 -14.09 10.96
CA VAL A 105 -2.21 -12.92 10.54
C VAL A 105 -1.32 -11.90 9.84
N ILE A 106 -0.13 -11.59 10.38
CA ILE A 106 0.85 -10.70 9.72
C ILE A 106 1.24 -11.29 8.36
N GLN A 107 1.56 -12.58 8.29
CA GLN A 107 1.96 -13.22 7.04
C GLN A 107 0.86 -13.17 5.99
N PHE A 108 -0.39 -13.43 6.35
CA PHE A 108 -1.53 -13.37 5.43
C PHE A 108 -1.81 -11.93 5.00
N ALA A 109 -1.76 -10.96 5.92
CA ALA A 109 -1.94 -9.56 5.58
C ALA A 109 -0.88 -9.05 4.58
N LEU A 110 0.40 -9.39 4.81
CA LEU A 110 1.48 -9.04 3.88
C LEU A 110 1.28 -9.70 2.52
N ARG A 111 0.93 -11.00 2.50
CA ARG A 111 0.71 -11.76 1.26
C ARG A 111 -0.44 -11.19 0.44
N ASP A 112 -1.59 -10.98 1.09
CA ASP A 112 -2.86 -10.71 0.40
C ASP A 112 -2.99 -9.23 0.02
N TYR A 113 -2.49 -8.31 0.85
CA TYR A 113 -2.62 -6.86 0.60
C TYR A 113 -1.39 -6.19 0.02
N ILE A 114 -0.20 -6.79 0.08
CA ILE A 114 1.06 -6.13 -0.28
C ILE A 114 1.82 -6.88 -1.37
N GLN A 115 2.13 -8.15 -1.10
CA GLN A 115 3.01 -8.96 -1.93
C GLN A 115 2.48 -9.12 -3.37
N TYR A 116 1.16 -9.26 -3.53
CA TYR A 116 0.50 -9.41 -4.83
C TYR A 116 0.86 -8.30 -5.84
N TRP A 117 0.75 -7.03 -5.44
CA TRP A 117 1.07 -5.92 -6.33
C TRP A 117 2.54 -5.53 -6.24
N TYR A 118 3.20 -5.73 -5.09
CA TYR A 118 4.59 -5.32 -4.91
C TYR A 118 5.55 -6.08 -5.85
N TYR A 119 5.35 -7.38 -6.02
CA TYR A 119 6.17 -8.18 -6.95
C TYR A 119 5.94 -7.86 -8.43
N THR A 120 4.93 -7.05 -8.76
CA THR A 120 4.82 -6.49 -10.13
C THR A 120 5.72 -5.27 -10.34
N LEU A 121 6.23 -4.66 -9.26
CA LEU A 121 7.02 -3.44 -9.27
C LEU A 121 8.51 -3.68 -8.97
N SER A 122 8.82 -4.56 -8.02
CA SER A 122 10.20 -4.85 -7.58
C SER A 122 10.33 -6.27 -7.03
N GLU A 123 11.51 -6.87 -7.19
CA GLU A 123 11.89 -8.18 -6.61
C GLU A 123 12.57 -8.05 -5.24
N ASP A 124 12.73 -6.82 -4.73
CA ASP A 124 13.44 -6.53 -3.48
C ASP A 124 12.64 -6.95 -2.23
N GLU A 125 13.09 -7.97 -1.50
CA GLU A 125 12.40 -8.43 -0.29
C GLU A 125 12.49 -7.45 0.89
N SER A 126 13.41 -6.48 0.81
CA SER A 126 13.72 -5.55 1.89
C SER A 126 12.53 -4.72 2.34
N PHE A 127 11.76 -4.19 1.38
CA PHE A 127 10.55 -3.42 1.67
C PHE A 127 9.51 -4.25 2.45
N LEU A 128 9.32 -5.52 2.08
CA LEU A 128 8.38 -6.42 2.76
C LEU A 128 8.86 -6.72 4.18
N LEU A 129 10.16 -6.88 4.38
CA LEU A 129 10.76 -7.08 5.71
C LEU A 129 10.63 -5.83 6.59
N GLU A 130 10.80 -4.63 6.03
CA GLU A 130 10.61 -3.37 6.77
C GLU A 130 9.16 -3.18 7.22
N ILE A 131 8.18 -3.43 6.33
CA ILE A 131 6.77 -3.38 6.70
C ILE A 131 6.47 -4.42 7.78
N ARG A 132 6.98 -5.65 7.63
CA ARG A 132 6.81 -6.70 8.63
C ARG A 132 7.35 -6.27 10.00
N GLN A 133 8.55 -5.72 10.04
CA GLN A 133 9.16 -5.22 11.27
C GLN A 133 8.31 -4.09 11.88
N THR A 134 7.79 -3.19 11.05
CA THR A 134 6.94 -2.08 11.48
C THR A 134 5.65 -2.57 12.10
N LEU A 135 4.97 -3.53 11.47
CA LEU A 135 3.76 -4.16 11.99
C LEU A 135 4.02 -4.89 13.31
N GLN A 136 5.13 -5.62 13.41
CA GLN A 136 5.48 -6.30 14.66
C GLN A 136 5.78 -5.32 15.79
N ASN A 137 6.54 -4.25 15.50
CA ASN A 137 6.80 -3.19 16.48
C ASN A 137 5.47 -2.57 16.97
N ALA A 138 4.56 -2.28 16.04
CA ALA A 138 3.22 -1.77 16.38
C ALA A 138 2.44 -2.75 17.27
N LEU A 139 2.49 -4.06 16.98
CA LEU A 139 1.82 -5.09 17.79
C LEU A 139 2.45 -5.29 19.16
N VAL A 140 3.79 -5.20 19.28
CA VAL A 140 4.49 -5.23 20.57
C VAL A 140 4.08 -4.03 21.42
N GLN A 141 4.01 -2.84 20.81
CA GLN A 141 3.56 -1.62 21.49
C GLN A 141 2.09 -1.72 21.90
N PHE A 142 1.25 -2.26 21.03
CA PHE A 142 -0.16 -2.53 21.34
C PHE A 142 -0.29 -3.50 22.50
N SER A 143 0.45 -4.61 22.49
CA SER A 143 0.45 -5.59 23.57
C SER A 143 0.92 -4.98 24.89
N THR A 144 1.96 -4.16 24.86
CA THR A 144 2.50 -3.49 26.05
C THR A 144 1.47 -2.55 26.66
N ARG A 145 0.85 -1.68 25.85
CA ARG A 145 -0.21 -0.78 26.33
C ARG A 145 -1.46 -1.51 26.78
N SER A 146 -1.80 -2.63 26.13
CA SER A 146 -2.94 -3.46 26.52
C SER A 146 -2.77 -4.05 27.92
N LYS A 147 -1.53 -4.29 28.37
CA LYS A 147 -1.24 -4.75 29.75
C LYS A 147 -1.44 -3.66 30.80
N GLU A 148 -1.45 -2.39 30.40
CA GLU A 148 -1.69 -1.25 31.30
C GLU A 148 -3.19 -0.98 31.52
N VAL A 149 -4.05 -1.59 30.70
CA VAL A 149 -5.51 -1.45 30.79
C VAL A 149 -6.06 -2.42 31.83
N ASP A 150 -6.87 -1.89 32.75
CA ASP A 150 -7.63 -2.72 33.68
C ASP A 150 -8.85 -3.33 32.97
N TRP A 151 -8.69 -4.58 32.52
CA TRP A 151 -9.70 -5.31 31.77
C TRP A 151 -10.90 -5.75 32.61
N GLN A 152 -10.75 -5.89 33.93
CA GLN A 152 -11.83 -6.41 34.76
C GLN A 152 -13.04 -5.44 34.78
N PRO A 153 -12.91 -4.15 35.13
CA PRO A 153 -14.02 -3.20 35.03
C PRO A 153 -14.52 -3.06 33.60
N TYR A 154 -13.64 -3.11 32.60
CA TYR A 154 -14.06 -3.00 31.21
C TYR A 154 -15.05 -4.12 30.83
N PHE A 155 -14.70 -5.39 31.09
CA PHE A 155 -15.55 -6.53 30.72
C PHE A 155 -16.75 -6.72 31.65
N THR A 156 -16.63 -6.40 32.93
CA THR A 156 -17.68 -6.70 33.92
C THR A 156 -18.71 -5.59 34.07
N THR A 157 -18.34 -4.33 33.80
CA THR A 157 -19.25 -3.19 33.92
C THR A 157 -19.46 -2.51 32.58
N ARG A 158 -18.43 -1.87 32.02
CA ARG A 158 -18.59 -1.00 30.83
C ARG A 158 -19.20 -1.72 29.64
N LEU A 159 -18.64 -2.87 29.26
CA LEU A 159 -19.15 -3.64 28.13
C LEU A 159 -20.57 -4.15 28.37
N VAL A 160 -20.86 -4.59 29.59
CA VAL A 160 -22.19 -5.10 29.97
C VAL A 160 -23.22 -3.98 29.97
N ASP A 161 -22.85 -2.79 30.47
CA ASP A 161 -23.68 -1.60 30.47
C ASP A 161 -23.96 -1.13 29.04
N ASP A 162 -22.95 -1.10 28.16
CA ASP A 162 -23.11 -0.75 26.75
C ASP A 162 -24.05 -1.73 26.04
N PHE A 163 -23.88 -3.04 26.27
CA PHE A 163 -24.78 -4.07 25.73
C PHE A 163 -26.20 -3.96 26.28
N ALA A 164 -26.37 -3.74 27.58
CA ALA A 164 -27.66 -3.55 28.21
C ALA A 164 -28.37 -2.30 27.68
N THR A 165 -27.63 -1.21 27.47
CA THR A 165 -28.13 0.00 26.83
C THR A 165 -28.59 -0.27 25.41
N HIS A 166 -27.76 -0.94 24.59
CA HIS A 166 -28.13 -1.33 23.22
C HIS A 166 -29.43 -2.16 23.20
N LEU A 167 -29.58 -3.14 24.11
CA LEU A 167 -30.81 -3.92 24.23
C LEU A 167 -32.03 -3.08 24.62
N ARG A 168 -31.87 -2.08 25.50
CA ARG A 168 -32.98 -1.19 25.87
C ARG A 168 -33.40 -0.29 24.71
N VAL A 169 -32.44 0.25 23.96
CA VAL A 169 -32.70 1.03 22.74
C VAL A 169 -33.43 0.16 21.72
N PHE A 170 -32.94 -1.06 21.47
CA PHE A 170 -33.56 -2.01 20.55
C PHE A 170 -35.01 -2.35 20.94
N ARG A 171 -35.27 -2.67 22.21
CA ARG A 171 -36.63 -2.96 22.69
C ARG A 171 -37.57 -1.77 22.50
N LYS A 172 -37.10 -0.56 22.85
CA LYS A 172 -37.88 0.66 22.66
C LYS A 172 -38.21 0.91 21.18
N ALA A 173 -37.26 0.63 20.28
CA ALA A 173 -37.48 0.71 18.84
C ALA A 173 -38.49 -0.32 18.33
N GLN A 174 -38.41 -1.56 18.84
CA GLN A 174 -39.34 -2.64 18.50
C GLN A 174 -40.77 -2.37 18.99
N ASP A 175 -40.94 -1.80 20.19
CA ASP A 175 -42.24 -1.41 20.73
C ASP A 175 -42.92 -0.37 19.82
N ARG A 176 -42.17 0.61 19.32
CA ARG A 176 -42.67 1.64 18.38
C ARG A 176 -43.19 1.08 17.06
N LEU A 177 -42.55 0.02 16.55
CA LEU A 177 -42.99 -0.63 15.31
C LEU A 177 -44.22 -1.50 15.52
N THR A 178 -44.35 -2.10 16.70
CA THR A 178 -45.51 -2.93 17.05
C THR A 178 -46.79 -2.09 17.11
N ASP A 179 -46.67 -0.82 17.52
CA ASP A 179 -47.78 0.15 17.57
C ASP A 179 -48.16 0.75 16.20
N ARG A 180 -47.36 0.52 15.14
CA ARG A 180 -47.61 1.06 13.78
C ARG A 180 -48.24 0.01 12.87
N GLU A 181 -49.49 0.22 12.46
CA GLU A 181 -50.25 -0.72 11.60
C GLU A 181 -49.95 -0.58 10.09
N ASP A 182 -49.16 0.42 9.66
CA ASP A 182 -48.95 0.77 8.25
C ASP A 182 -47.80 -0.02 7.59
N LYS A 183 -48.13 -1.14 6.94
CA LYS A 183 -47.20 -2.11 6.31
C LYS A 183 -46.69 -1.73 4.91
N GLN A 184 -46.35 -0.46 4.66
CA GLN A 184 -46.02 -0.02 3.29
C GLN A 184 -44.53 0.31 3.05
N ARG A 185 -43.70 0.40 4.10
CA ARG A 185 -42.24 0.57 4.02
C ARG A 185 -41.50 -0.75 4.28
N ASP A 186 -40.24 -0.83 3.87
CA ASP A 186 -39.38 -1.95 4.24
C ASP A 186 -39.22 -1.96 5.78
N ILE A 187 -39.60 -3.09 6.39
CA ILE A 187 -39.58 -3.30 7.84
C ILE A 187 -38.17 -3.10 8.40
N THR A 188 -37.15 -3.41 7.59
CA THR A 188 -35.73 -3.26 7.99
C THR A 188 -35.33 -1.79 8.09
N GLU A 189 -35.66 -0.98 7.08
CA GLU A 189 -35.36 0.45 7.07
C GLU A 189 -36.09 1.19 8.20
N GLU A 190 -37.37 0.86 8.43
CA GLU A 190 -38.16 1.47 9.52
C GLU A 190 -37.62 1.09 10.90
N MET A 191 -37.14 -0.14 11.08
CA MET A 191 -36.47 -0.57 12.31
C MET A 191 -35.18 0.20 12.56
N ILE A 192 -34.35 0.39 11.53
CA ILE A 192 -33.10 1.13 11.65
C ILE A 192 -33.39 2.60 12.02
N GLU A 193 -34.37 3.24 11.38
CA GLU A 193 -34.78 4.62 11.69
C GLU A 193 -35.29 4.74 13.13
N SER A 194 -36.21 3.85 13.54
CA SER A 194 -36.76 3.79 14.90
C SER A 194 -35.67 3.54 15.95
N PHE A 195 -34.68 2.70 15.64
CA PHE A 195 -33.56 2.40 16.52
C PHE A 195 -32.70 3.64 16.80
N PHE A 196 -32.26 4.36 15.77
CA PHE A 196 -31.43 5.54 15.96
C PHE A 196 -32.20 6.70 16.58
N GLU A 197 -33.50 6.85 16.29
CA GLU A 197 -34.35 7.83 17.00
C GLU A 197 -34.45 7.50 18.50
N ALA A 198 -34.67 6.22 18.85
CA ALA A 198 -34.68 5.77 20.23
C ALA A 198 -33.32 5.99 20.92
N GLU A 199 -32.22 5.79 20.21
CA GLU A 199 -30.86 6.03 20.70
C GLU A 199 -30.64 7.50 21.04
N VAL A 200 -30.99 8.43 20.14
CA VAL A 200 -30.87 9.88 20.37
C VAL A 200 -31.62 10.31 21.62
N GLU A 201 -32.84 9.80 21.81
CA GLU A 201 -33.65 10.15 22.97
C GLU A 201 -33.07 9.63 24.30
N MET A 202 -32.47 8.44 24.26
CA MET A 202 -31.96 7.75 25.45
C MET A 202 -30.56 8.22 25.83
N GLU A 203 -29.65 8.31 24.86
CA GLU A 203 -28.23 8.61 25.07
C GLU A 203 -27.93 10.12 25.00
N ARG A 204 -28.79 10.91 24.34
CA ARG A 204 -28.77 12.39 24.18
C ARG A 204 -27.52 13.03 23.58
N LYS A 205 -26.34 12.46 23.80
CA LYS A 205 -25.02 12.99 23.42
C LYS A 205 -24.38 12.23 22.27
N ILE A 206 -24.84 11.02 21.99
CA ILE A 206 -24.24 10.11 21.01
C ILE A 206 -25.36 9.59 20.12
N CYS A 207 -25.15 9.69 18.81
CA CYS A 207 -25.94 9.02 17.79
C CYS A 207 -24.97 8.39 16.80
N ARG A 208 -25.12 7.09 16.55
CA ARG A 208 -24.23 6.35 15.64
C ARG A 208 -24.75 6.28 14.20
N ASP A 209 -25.90 6.89 13.91
CA ASP A 209 -26.52 6.92 12.58
C ASP A 209 -25.58 7.47 11.49
N VAL A 210 -24.82 8.52 11.81
CA VAL A 210 -23.85 9.16 10.89
C VAL A 210 -22.79 8.17 10.39
N VAL A 211 -22.44 7.16 11.19
CA VAL A 211 -21.42 6.16 10.84
C VAL A 211 -22.08 4.89 10.27
N CYS A 212 -23.15 4.40 10.91
CA CYS A 212 -23.69 3.07 10.65
C CYS A 212 -24.71 2.99 9.49
N THR A 213 -25.18 4.12 8.95
CA THR A 213 -26.19 4.12 7.86
C THR A 213 -25.57 4.15 6.46
N SER A 214 -24.29 4.50 6.35
CA SER A 214 -23.62 4.71 5.07
C SER A 214 -22.24 4.06 5.09
N HIS A 215 -22.02 3.14 4.13
CA HIS A 215 -20.74 2.45 3.98
C HIS A 215 -19.56 3.43 3.81
N LYS A 216 -19.78 4.61 3.22
CA LYS A 216 -18.70 5.61 3.05
C LYS A 216 -18.28 6.23 4.37
N ASP A 217 -19.24 6.46 5.25
CA ASP A 217 -19.00 7.11 6.54
C ASP A 217 -18.41 6.10 7.54
N GLU A 218 -18.83 4.84 7.48
CA GLU A 218 -18.18 3.74 8.18
C GLU A 218 -16.71 3.60 7.78
N GLU A 219 -16.40 3.55 6.48
CA GLU A 219 -15.01 3.50 6.01
C GLU A 219 -14.21 4.73 6.45
N GLY A 220 -14.82 5.92 6.43
CA GLY A 220 -14.23 7.15 6.92
C GLY A 220 -13.86 7.07 8.39
N PHE A 221 -14.80 6.62 9.22
CA PHE A 221 -14.59 6.41 10.66
C PHE A 221 -13.47 5.39 10.93
N LEU A 222 -13.44 4.27 10.20
CA LEU A 222 -12.38 3.27 10.36
C LEU A 222 -11.01 3.78 9.94
N ARG A 223 -10.93 4.65 8.92
CA ARG A 223 -9.67 5.32 8.55
C ARG A 223 -9.20 6.25 9.67
N ASP A 224 -10.09 7.06 10.24
CA ASP A 224 -9.74 7.97 11.33
C ASP A 224 -9.30 7.21 12.58
N LEU A 225 -10.00 6.11 12.90
CA LEU A 225 -9.59 5.18 13.96
C LEU A 225 -8.20 4.60 13.70
N CYS A 226 -7.93 4.14 12.47
CA CYS A 226 -6.63 3.61 12.10
C CYS A 226 -5.52 4.67 12.15
N GLU A 227 -5.79 5.92 11.75
CA GLU A 227 -4.83 7.01 11.87
C GLU A 227 -4.44 7.25 13.33
N LEU A 228 -5.42 7.24 14.25
CA LEU A 228 -5.18 7.33 15.69
C LEU A 228 -4.39 6.14 16.22
N LEU A 229 -4.74 4.91 15.83
CA LEU A 229 -4.02 3.70 16.22
C LEU A 229 -2.56 3.77 15.73
N LEU A 230 -2.33 4.14 14.48
CA LEU A 230 -0.98 4.30 13.94
C LEU A 230 -0.19 5.38 14.67
N TYR A 231 -0.82 6.49 15.06
CA TYR A 231 -0.19 7.53 15.87
C TYR A 231 0.26 7.00 17.25
N LEU A 232 -0.54 6.13 17.86
CA LEU A 232 -0.26 5.57 19.18
C LEU A 232 0.77 4.44 19.13
N LEU A 233 0.81 3.66 18.04
CA LEU A 233 1.55 2.41 17.95
C LEU A 233 2.88 2.53 17.19
N LEU A 234 2.97 3.42 16.20
CA LEU A 234 4.19 3.56 15.39
C LEU A 234 5.24 4.43 16.08
N PRO A 235 6.54 4.14 15.88
CA PRO A 235 7.61 5.07 16.22
C PRO A 235 7.43 6.40 15.48
N PRO A 236 7.89 7.54 16.05
CA PRO A 236 7.78 8.84 15.40
C PRO A 236 8.40 8.84 14.00
N GLY A 237 9.56 8.21 13.78
CA GLY A 237 10.20 8.14 12.47
C GLY A 237 9.29 7.58 11.37
N ASP A 238 8.62 6.46 11.66
CA ASP A 238 7.75 5.77 10.70
C ASP A 238 6.42 6.50 10.51
N PHE A 239 5.86 7.08 11.59
CA PHE A 239 4.62 7.86 11.50
C PHE A 239 4.77 9.14 10.66
N HIS A 240 5.95 9.78 10.68
CA HIS A 240 6.21 10.98 9.86
C HIS A 240 6.35 10.65 8.37
N ASN A 241 6.61 9.38 8.01
CA ASN A 241 6.57 8.94 6.63
C ASN A 241 5.12 8.82 6.14
N LYS A 242 4.62 9.89 5.49
CA LYS A 242 3.24 9.98 5.01
C LYS A 242 2.83 8.83 4.10
N ASN A 243 3.73 8.37 3.21
CA ASN A 243 3.43 7.30 2.27
C ASN A 243 3.19 5.99 3.02
N MET A 244 4.12 5.62 3.92
CA MET A 244 3.98 4.42 4.76
C MET A 244 2.73 4.51 5.63
N ARG A 245 2.51 5.65 6.29
CA ARG A 245 1.35 5.85 7.16
C ARG A 245 0.02 5.70 6.42
N TYR A 246 -0.17 6.38 5.30
CA TYR A 246 -1.42 6.28 4.54
C TYR A 246 -1.62 4.89 3.97
N PHE A 247 -0.57 4.27 3.48
CA PHE A 247 -0.62 2.90 3.00
C PHE A 247 -1.06 1.93 4.11
N LEU A 248 -0.38 1.94 5.27
CA LEU A 248 -0.73 1.10 6.40
C LEU A 248 -2.15 1.37 6.92
N ARG A 249 -2.58 2.64 6.91
CA ARG A 249 -3.94 3.01 7.31
C ARG A 249 -4.99 2.36 6.43
N GLU A 250 -4.81 2.39 5.11
CA GLU A 250 -5.77 1.76 4.19
C GLU A 250 -5.78 0.24 4.34
N VAL A 251 -4.60 -0.38 4.50
CA VAL A 251 -4.49 -1.83 4.76
C VAL A 251 -5.19 -2.22 6.06
N LEU A 252 -5.00 -1.47 7.15
CA LEU A 252 -5.66 -1.74 8.42
C LEU A 252 -7.17 -1.49 8.35
N ALA A 253 -7.60 -0.33 7.84
CA ALA A 253 -9.00 0.05 7.84
C ALA A 253 -9.83 -0.85 6.93
N ARG A 254 -9.43 -1.01 5.66
CA ARG A 254 -10.21 -1.74 4.65
C ARG A 254 -9.81 -3.20 4.52
N GLY A 255 -8.55 -3.52 4.78
CA GLY A 255 -8.06 -4.90 4.70
C GLY A 255 -8.34 -5.71 5.95
N VAL A 256 -8.28 -5.11 7.14
CA VAL A 256 -8.38 -5.87 8.39
C VAL A 256 -9.64 -5.54 9.18
N LEU A 257 -9.85 -4.28 9.56
CA LEU A 257 -10.92 -3.89 10.48
C LEU A 257 -12.31 -4.00 9.84
N LEU A 258 -12.50 -3.50 8.62
CA LEU A 258 -13.81 -3.55 7.97
C LEU A 258 -14.30 -4.99 7.75
N PRO A 259 -13.50 -5.92 7.19
CA PRO A 259 -13.93 -7.32 7.08
C PRO A 259 -14.19 -7.97 8.45
N LEU A 260 -13.39 -7.63 9.47
CA LEU A 260 -13.59 -8.15 10.83
C LEU A 260 -14.90 -7.65 11.43
N ILE A 261 -15.22 -6.36 11.30
CA ILE A 261 -16.48 -5.78 11.79
C ILE A 261 -17.68 -6.41 11.07
N ASN A 262 -17.60 -6.55 9.75
CA ASN A 262 -18.65 -7.21 8.96
C ASN A 262 -18.86 -8.65 9.41
N GLN A 263 -17.79 -9.40 9.65
CA GLN A 263 -17.87 -10.78 10.12
C GLN A 263 -18.45 -10.86 11.55
N LEU A 264 -18.01 -9.98 12.46
CA LEU A 264 -18.49 -9.98 13.85
C LEU A 264 -19.95 -9.49 13.97
N SER A 265 -20.42 -8.71 12.99
CA SER A 265 -21.79 -8.19 12.93
C SER A 265 -22.73 -9.11 12.14
N ASP A 266 -22.19 -10.13 11.47
CA ASP A 266 -22.97 -11.09 10.70
C ASP A 266 -23.81 -11.98 11.66
N PRO A 267 -25.14 -12.04 11.48
CA PRO A 267 -26.01 -12.75 12.40
C PRO A 267 -25.73 -14.26 12.40
N ASP A 268 -25.35 -14.86 11.26
CA ASP A 268 -25.01 -16.28 11.19
C ASP A 268 -23.70 -16.57 11.93
N TYR A 269 -22.70 -15.70 11.79
CA TYR A 269 -21.45 -15.79 12.55
C TYR A 269 -21.70 -15.69 14.06
N ILE A 270 -22.49 -14.71 14.51
CA ILE A 270 -22.87 -14.56 15.93
C ILE A 270 -23.61 -15.81 16.42
N ASN A 271 -24.60 -16.29 15.67
CA ASN A 271 -25.37 -17.48 16.03
C ASN A 271 -24.49 -18.72 16.16
N GLN A 272 -23.61 -18.96 15.17
CA GLN A 272 -22.65 -20.07 15.21
C GLN A 272 -21.67 -19.94 16.37
N PHE A 273 -21.21 -18.72 16.67
CA PHE A 273 -20.32 -18.46 17.79
C PHE A 273 -20.99 -18.78 19.12
N VAL A 274 -22.25 -18.36 19.31
CA VAL A 274 -23.05 -18.69 20.50
C VAL A 274 -23.25 -20.21 20.61
N ILE A 275 -23.62 -20.89 19.53
CA ILE A 275 -23.76 -22.35 19.50
C ILE A 275 -22.44 -23.03 19.88
N TRP A 276 -21.32 -22.56 19.35
CA TRP A 276 -20.00 -23.10 19.65
C TRP A 276 -19.64 -22.92 21.13
N MET A 277 -19.85 -21.73 21.70
CA MET A 277 -19.62 -21.49 23.13
C MET A 277 -20.47 -22.39 24.02
N ILE A 278 -21.75 -22.60 23.65
CA ILE A 278 -22.66 -23.45 24.41
C ILE A 278 -22.30 -24.93 24.26
N ARG A 279 -21.83 -25.36 23.08
CA ARG A 279 -21.43 -26.75 22.82
C ARG A 279 -20.28 -27.21 23.71
N ASP A 280 -19.31 -26.34 23.95
CA ASP A 280 -18.17 -26.65 24.84
C ASP A 280 -18.52 -26.50 26.32
N SER A 281 -19.59 -25.78 26.66
CA SER A 281 -20.22 -25.88 27.98
C SER A 281 -21.11 -27.12 28.03
N SER A 282 -20.52 -28.29 28.29
CA SER A 282 -21.31 -29.50 28.53
C SER A 282 -22.43 -29.18 29.54
N CYS A 283 -23.69 -29.26 29.11
CA CYS A 283 -24.85 -29.19 30.01
C CYS A 283 -24.62 -30.25 31.10
N ASN A 284 -24.14 -29.80 32.27
CA ASN A 284 -23.99 -30.68 33.40
C ASN A 284 -25.40 -31.16 33.77
N TYR A 285 -25.53 -32.42 34.21
CA TYR A 285 -26.81 -32.97 34.67
C TYR A 285 -27.49 -32.02 35.67
N GLU A 286 -26.71 -31.32 36.50
CA GLU A 286 -27.20 -30.29 37.42
C GLU A 286 -27.84 -29.07 36.73
N ALA A 287 -27.27 -28.59 35.62
CA ALA A 287 -27.83 -27.48 34.85
C ALA A 287 -29.16 -27.89 34.20
N PHE A 288 -29.20 -29.08 33.59
CA PHE A 288 -30.43 -29.66 33.04
C PHE A 288 -31.52 -29.84 34.11
N MET A 289 -31.16 -30.40 35.28
CA MET A 289 -32.07 -30.58 36.40
C MET A 289 -32.55 -29.26 37.00
N ASN A 290 -31.75 -28.19 36.96
CA ASN A 290 -32.17 -26.87 37.40
C ASN A 290 -33.16 -26.22 36.42
N ILE A 291 -32.94 -26.37 35.11
CA ILE A 291 -33.88 -25.86 34.10
C ILE A 291 -35.23 -26.60 34.22
N LEU A 292 -35.22 -27.93 34.35
CA LEU A 292 -36.42 -28.74 34.62
C LEU A 292 -37.20 -28.31 35.87
N LYS A 293 -36.50 -27.79 36.89
CA LYS A 293 -37.12 -27.32 38.14
C LYS A 293 -37.64 -25.88 38.06
N LEU A 294 -37.12 -25.09 37.12
CA LEU A 294 -37.42 -23.66 37.00
C LEU A 294 -38.36 -23.32 35.83
N THR A 295 -38.50 -24.23 34.87
CA THR A 295 -39.37 -24.05 33.70
C THR A 295 -40.79 -24.53 33.97
N ASP A 296 -41.73 -23.60 34.05
CA ASP A 296 -43.18 -23.89 34.13
C ASP A 296 -43.85 -24.03 32.75
N LYS A 297 -43.09 -23.85 31.65
CA LYS A 297 -43.60 -23.87 30.28
C LYS A 297 -43.21 -25.16 29.54
N PRO A 298 -44.19 -26.00 29.16
CA PRO A 298 -43.90 -27.28 28.50
C PRO A 298 -43.22 -27.15 27.13
N ALA A 299 -43.41 -26.03 26.42
CA ALA A 299 -42.77 -25.80 25.11
C ALA A 299 -41.24 -25.58 25.21
N GLU A 300 -40.75 -25.03 26.33
CA GLU A 300 -39.30 -24.83 26.55
C GLU A 300 -38.59 -26.16 26.86
N LEU A 301 -39.33 -27.15 27.40
CA LEU A 301 -38.84 -28.50 27.70
C LEU A 301 -38.63 -29.36 26.44
N GLU A 302 -39.44 -29.15 25.40
CA GLU A 302 -39.29 -29.87 24.12
C GLU A 302 -38.03 -29.44 23.35
N LEU A 303 -37.57 -28.20 23.52
CA LEU A 303 -36.37 -27.67 22.87
C LEU A 303 -35.05 -28.20 23.47
N ILE A 304 -35.09 -28.77 24.68
CA ILE A 304 -33.90 -29.27 25.39
C ILE A 304 -33.71 -30.78 25.18
N CYS A 305 -34.80 -31.50 24.87
CA CYS A 305 -34.79 -32.96 24.71
C CYS A 305 -34.51 -33.44 23.26
N CYS A 306 -34.39 -32.52 22.29
CA CYS A 306 -34.05 -32.78 20.89
C CYS A 306 -32.65 -32.25 20.57
#